data_AF-A0A960U1D0-F1
#
_entry.id   AF-A0A960U1D0-F1
#
_cell.length_a   1.000
_cell.length_b   1.000
_cell.length_c   1.000
_cell.angle_alpha   90.00
_cell.angle_beta   90.00
_cell.angle_gamma   90.00
#
_symmetry.space_group_name_H-M   'P 1'
#
loop_
_entity.id
_entity.type
_entity.pdbx_description
1 polymer ?
#
loop_
_entity_poly.entity_id
_entity_poly.type
_entity_poly.pdbx_seq_one_letter_code
_entity_poly.pdbx_strand_id
1 'polypeptide(L)'
;MSRWLLLFLIFAVAAASLFVACNGDDDDDNDAADDDTADDDTADDDTSDDDLPDVDPYCSGEPDEALDGLTAPVGGLCADEDVPVVAACPVRVNESSDNDEQPYFLGETCHGRVVAFWKRDNYDCGEKSAKALTNLSSAMRRFDASEAAPIDHERELDEQAGDVGLALADRFVNAFVYVVEGGAKDHTGVAVQVFRHDGKRVGEWRQLDADDEFRRPESLSLTPIGTEFFFSWYAAPSGGGDGKIYARRFGTDGEPVGDQVELPFLDASVYWATRGDKILAVTNATEGVETKALSKGMYAYLLNGDLELVAGPTLLEDGEEYSHRPTFVEWTGDDEFRVVEIVSRDEGYDIAARLYHADGTPNGDEAVLVAQPDAIFFPRVVSDPDGGLTVVWANGVEDARCVQFQARSFDTNLAPTSEAKTLLYSDSYNQSRYSAARLSNGRLALAFGAFDGAEQCPLDTYLQLFDEANEAVCLK
;
A
#
# COMPACT_ATOMS: atom_id res chain seq x y z
N MET A 1 -6.90 17.05 60.40
CA MET A 1 -5.62 16.60 60.99
C MET A 1 -5.58 15.08 60.93
N SER A 2 -4.47 14.54 60.41
CA SER A 2 -4.02 13.12 60.31
C SER A 2 -4.98 12.11 59.67
N ARG A 3 -4.78 11.64 58.42
CA ARG A 3 -3.71 10.78 57.83
C ARG A 3 -3.82 9.29 58.17
N TRP A 4 -3.72 8.51 57.07
CA TRP A 4 -3.51 7.07 56.87
C TRP A 4 -4.75 6.17 56.90
N LEU A 5 -4.89 5.08 56.13
CA LEU A 5 -4.42 4.55 54.84
C LEU A 5 -4.92 3.08 54.87
N LEU A 6 -5.37 2.57 53.72
CA LEU A 6 -5.11 1.19 53.26
C LEU A 6 -6.17 0.05 53.45
N LEU A 7 -6.73 -0.33 52.29
CA LEU A 7 -6.96 -1.66 51.68
C LEU A 7 -7.99 -2.71 52.19
N PHE A 8 -8.91 -3.03 51.26
CA PHE A 8 -9.42 -4.35 50.77
C PHE A 8 -10.18 -5.32 51.68
N LEU A 9 -11.43 -5.64 51.29
CA LEU A 9 -11.84 -6.92 50.66
C LEU A 9 -13.38 -7.01 50.57
N ILE A 10 -13.94 -7.10 49.36
CA ILE A 10 -15.35 -7.48 49.13
C ILE A 10 -15.41 -8.81 48.39
N PHE A 11 -16.33 -9.63 48.87
CA PHE A 11 -16.66 -11.03 48.56
C PHE A 11 -17.18 -11.27 47.13
N ALA A 12 -16.87 -12.48 46.63
CA ALA A 12 -17.62 -13.17 45.59
C ALA A 12 -18.95 -13.73 46.13
N VAL A 13 -20.05 -13.61 45.38
CA VAL A 13 -21.23 -14.49 45.46
C VAL A 13 -21.83 -14.66 44.07
N ALA A 14 -21.87 -15.91 43.62
CA ALA A 14 -22.66 -16.38 42.49
C ALA A 14 -24.11 -16.63 42.91
N ALA A 15 -25.06 -16.42 41.99
CA ALA A 15 -26.39 -17.04 42.06
C ALA A 15 -26.96 -17.24 40.65
N ALA A 16 -27.14 -18.51 40.29
CA ALA A 16 -27.89 -18.99 39.14
C ALA A 16 -29.33 -19.38 39.56
N SER A 17 -30.27 -19.37 38.59
CA SER A 17 -31.52 -20.17 38.46
C SER A 17 -32.59 -19.38 37.66
N LEU A 18 -33.49 -19.91 36.79
CA LEU A 18 -33.72 -21.17 36.09
C LEU A 18 -35.07 -21.03 35.27
N PHE A 19 -35.22 -21.78 34.16
CA PHE A 19 -36.45 -22.17 33.38
C PHE A 19 -37.24 -21.10 32.56
N VAL A 20 -37.75 -21.36 31.33
CA VAL A 20 -38.65 -22.44 30.84
C VAL A 20 -38.44 -22.77 29.34
N ALA A 21 -38.69 -24.03 28.96
CA ALA A 21 -38.66 -24.64 27.63
C ALA A 21 -40.00 -24.58 26.86
N CYS A 22 -39.97 -24.78 25.54
CA CYS A 22 -40.99 -25.53 24.78
C CYS A 22 -40.39 -26.14 23.50
N ASN A 23 -40.71 -27.42 23.28
CA ASN A 23 -40.41 -28.27 22.12
C ASN A 23 -41.27 -27.92 20.90
N GLY A 24 -40.83 -28.41 19.74
CA GLY A 24 -41.67 -28.69 18.57
C GLY A 24 -40.87 -29.46 17.51
N ASP A 25 -40.95 -30.80 17.57
CA ASP A 25 -40.65 -31.71 16.46
C ASP A 25 -41.66 -31.47 15.33
N ASP A 26 -41.25 -31.66 14.06
CA ASP A 26 -42.09 -32.26 13.03
C ASP A 26 -41.19 -32.81 11.90
N ASP A 27 -41.35 -34.10 11.67
CA ASP A 27 -40.88 -34.90 10.55
C ASP A 27 -41.49 -34.40 9.21
N ASP A 28 -40.81 -34.62 8.09
CA ASP A 28 -41.45 -35.29 6.94
C ASP A 28 -40.44 -35.57 5.80
N ASP A 29 -40.44 -36.84 5.41
CA ASP A 29 -39.84 -37.44 4.23
C ASP A 29 -40.36 -36.81 2.92
N ASN A 30 -39.53 -36.79 1.87
CA ASN A 30 -40.03 -37.15 0.54
C ASN A 30 -38.92 -37.62 -0.42
N ASP A 31 -39.11 -38.88 -0.82
CA ASP A 31 -38.43 -39.65 -1.85
C ASP A 31 -38.68 -39.14 -3.28
N ALA A 32 -37.84 -39.65 -4.19
CA ALA A 32 -38.13 -40.03 -5.59
C ALA A 32 -38.41 -38.88 -6.59
N ALA A 33 -38.17 -39.01 -7.89
CA ALA A 33 -37.46 -39.89 -8.82
C ALA A 33 -37.73 -39.25 -10.21
N ASP A 34 -37.04 -39.73 -11.26
CA ASP A 34 -37.54 -39.75 -12.65
C ASP A 34 -37.68 -38.38 -13.37
N ASP A 35 -37.52 -38.22 -14.68
CA ASP A 35 -37.14 -39.05 -15.83
C ASP A 35 -37.11 -38.09 -17.05
N ASP A 36 -36.55 -38.58 -18.15
CA ASP A 36 -36.88 -38.28 -19.54
C ASP A 36 -36.34 -37.04 -20.29
N THR A 37 -35.41 -37.40 -21.17
CA THR A 37 -35.25 -37.06 -22.59
C THR A 37 -36.49 -36.61 -23.38
N ALA A 38 -36.30 -35.59 -24.23
CA ALA A 38 -36.85 -35.47 -25.61
C ALA A 38 -36.09 -34.30 -26.30
N ASP A 39 -35.30 -34.53 -27.36
CA ASP A 39 -35.70 -34.58 -28.77
C ASP A 39 -36.70 -33.48 -29.18
N ASP A 40 -36.23 -32.47 -29.93
CA ASP A 40 -36.90 -32.02 -31.16
C ASP A 40 -35.95 -31.22 -32.07
N ASP A 41 -35.64 -31.82 -33.22
CA ASP A 41 -35.08 -31.19 -34.42
C ASP A 41 -36.25 -30.73 -35.31
N THR A 42 -36.33 -29.44 -35.67
CA THR A 42 -36.83 -28.95 -36.98
C THR A 42 -36.47 -27.46 -37.11
N ALA A 43 -35.56 -27.09 -38.01
CA ALA A 43 -35.74 -26.82 -39.44
C ALA A 43 -36.28 -25.40 -39.76
N ASP A 44 -35.43 -24.65 -40.46
CA ASP A 44 -35.67 -23.60 -41.46
C ASP A 44 -36.58 -22.40 -41.14
N ASP A 45 -35.99 -21.19 -41.15
CA ASP A 45 -36.40 -20.20 -42.14
C ASP A 45 -35.29 -19.16 -42.41
N ASP A 46 -35.03 -18.95 -43.70
CA ASP A 46 -34.24 -17.88 -44.28
C ASP A 46 -34.84 -16.51 -43.95
N THR A 47 -34.03 -15.46 -43.79
CA THR A 47 -34.21 -14.19 -44.56
C THR A 47 -33.10 -13.16 -44.30
N SER A 48 -32.65 -12.59 -45.42
CA SER A 48 -32.10 -11.25 -45.66
C SER A 48 -30.73 -10.87 -45.10
N ASP A 49 -29.74 -10.94 -45.98
CA ASP A 49 -29.00 -9.79 -46.54
C ASP A 49 -29.16 -8.46 -45.79
N ASP A 50 -28.05 -7.92 -45.27
CA ASP A 50 -27.66 -6.53 -45.53
C ASP A 50 -26.14 -6.34 -45.36
N ASP A 51 -25.55 -5.83 -46.43
CA ASP A 51 -24.16 -5.44 -46.60
C ASP A 51 -23.72 -4.37 -45.58
N LEU A 52 -22.60 -4.60 -44.88
CA LEU A 52 -21.76 -3.52 -44.34
C LEU A 52 -20.28 -3.81 -44.64
N PRO A 53 -19.54 -2.84 -45.19
CA PRO A 53 -18.12 -3.02 -45.50
C PRO A 53 -17.26 -2.91 -44.24
N ASP A 54 -16.37 -3.89 -44.05
CA ASP A 54 -15.21 -3.81 -43.18
C ASP A 54 -14.30 -2.67 -43.63
N VAL A 55 -14.26 -1.60 -42.84
CA VAL A 55 -13.28 -0.53 -42.97
C VAL A 55 -12.55 -0.43 -41.64
N ASP A 56 -11.35 -0.99 -41.60
CA ASP A 56 -10.40 -0.85 -40.49
C ASP A 56 -9.30 0.12 -40.95
N PRO A 57 -9.29 1.40 -40.51
CA PRO A 57 -8.36 2.39 -41.04
C PRO A 57 -7.35 2.81 -39.97
N TYR A 58 -6.60 1.88 -39.40
CA TYR A 58 -5.37 2.22 -38.68
C TYR A 58 -4.28 1.18 -38.96
N CYS A 59 -3.05 1.67 -39.20
CA CYS A 59 -1.80 0.92 -39.40
C CYS A 59 -1.44 0.54 -40.84
N SER A 60 -0.91 1.50 -41.60
CA SER A 60 0.31 1.29 -42.40
C SER A 60 0.85 2.63 -42.93
N GLY A 61 1.72 3.24 -42.14
CA GLY A 61 2.64 4.29 -42.60
C GLY A 61 4.03 3.94 -42.09
N GLU A 62 4.91 3.52 -42.99
CA GLU A 62 6.33 3.31 -42.69
C GLU A 62 6.99 4.65 -42.30
N PRO A 63 7.86 4.70 -41.28
CA PRO A 63 8.63 5.90 -41.01
C PRO A 63 9.89 5.94 -41.90
N ASP A 64 9.99 7.00 -42.68
CA ASP A 64 11.20 7.38 -43.42
C ASP A 64 12.36 7.71 -42.45
N GLU A 65 13.56 7.34 -42.89
CA GLU A 65 14.83 7.52 -42.18
C GLU A 65 15.25 8.99 -41.99
N ALA A 66 16.08 9.16 -40.96
CA ALA A 66 17.09 10.19 -40.73
C ALA A 66 16.70 11.44 -39.93
N LEU A 67 17.15 11.48 -38.67
CA LEU A 67 17.86 12.63 -38.10
C LEU A 67 18.72 12.17 -36.90
N ASP A 68 20.02 12.15 -37.12
CA ASP A 68 21.06 11.82 -36.16
C ASP A 68 21.53 13.12 -35.46
N GLY A 69 21.53 13.12 -34.13
CA GLY A 69 22.29 14.08 -33.31
C GLY A 69 21.52 15.25 -32.68
N LEU A 70 20.94 15.01 -31.49
CA LEU A 70 20.95 15.88 -30.30
C LEU A 70 20.02 15.27 -29.23
N THR A 71 20.59 14.70 -28.17
CA THR A 71 19.87 14.28 -26.97
C THR A 71 19.47 15.50 -26.14
N ALA A 72 18.29 16.04 -26.42
CA ALA A 72 17.54 16.90 -25.51
C ALA A 72 16.18 16.24 -25.27
N PRO A 73 15.59 16.32 -24.06
CA PRO A 73 14.30 15.72 -23.78
C PRO A 73 13.25 16.37 -24.70
N VAL A 74 12.61 15.54 -25.52
CA VAL A 74 11.52 15.94 -26.40
C VAL A 74 10.38 16.43 -25.50
N GLY A 75 9.94 17.67 -25.71
CA GLY A 75 8.76 18.22 -25.03
C GLY A 75 7.54 17.39 -25.40
N GLY A 76 7.01 16.65 -24.43
CA GLY A 76 5.89 15.75 -24.60
C GLY A 76 4.54 16.48 -24.63
N LEU A 77 3.50 15.73 -24.99
CA LEU A 77 2.11 16.18 -25.22
C LEU A 77 1.44 16.86 -24.01
N CYS A 78 2.10 16.84 -22.85
CA CYS A 78 1.61 17.44 -21.60
C CYS A 78 2.23 18.79 -21.26
N ALA A 79 3.17 19.30 -22.07
CA ALA A 79 3.66 20.66 -21.92
C ALA A 79 2.63 21.62 -22.53
N ASP A 80 1.72 22.12 -21.69
CA ASP A 80 1.12 23.42 -21.98
C ASP A 80 2.29 24.41 -22.16
N GLU A 81 2.39 25.06 -23.32
CA GLU A 81 3.60 25.82 -23.74
C GLU A 81 3.96 26.94 -22.74
N ASP A 82 3.03 27.28 -21.85
CA ASP A 82 3.14 28.30 -20.81
C ASP A 82 3.46 27.76 -19.40
N VAL A 83 3.56 26.45 -19.19
CA VAL A 83 3.94 25.88 -17.89
C VAL A 83 5.47 25.81 -17.80
N PRO A 84 6.11 26.60 -16.92
CA PRO A 84 7.56 26.54 -16.77
C PRO A 84 7.94 25.14 -16.29
N VAL A 85 8.66 24.40 -17.14
CA VAL A 85 9.32 23.16 -16.76
C VAL A 85 10.31 23.52 -15.65
N VAL A 86 9.93 23.24 -14.40
CA VAL A 86 10.87 23.30 -13.28
C VAL A 86 12.01 22.38 -13.66
N ALA A 87 13.24 22.88 -13.66
CA ALA A 87 14.43 22.10 -13.99
C ALA A 87 14.64 21.01 -12.92
N ALA A 88 13.88 19.94 -13.03
CA ALA A 88 14.03 18.74 -12.24
C ALA A 88 15.18 17.92 -12.83
N CYS A 89 16.02 17.36 -11.97
CA CYS A 89 17.05 16.40 -12.37
C CYS A 89 16.70 15.06 -11.72
N PRO A 90 15.62 14.38 -12.15
CA PRO A 90 15.32 13.05 -11.63
C PRO A 90 16.48 12.13 -12.02
N VAL A 91 16.91 11.29 -11.09
CA VAL A 91 17.93 10.27 -11.35
C VAL A 91 17.21 8.96 -11.62
N ARG A 92 17.47 8.38 -12.78
CA ARG A 92 17.08 7.00 -13.06
C ARG A 92 17.81 6.08 -12.09
N VAL A 93 17.06 5.28 -11.33
CA VAL A 93 17.60 4.39 -10.29
C VAL A 93 17.67 2.93 -10.71
N ASN A 94 17.16 2.60 -11.89
CA ASN A 94 17.26 1.27 -12.45
C ASN A 94 18.21 1.16 -13.65
N GLU A 95 18.89 0.02 -13.76
CA GLU A 95 19.85 -0.29 -14.83
C GLU A 95 19.21 -1.06 -16.01
N SER A 96 17.99 -1.58 -15.84
CA SER A 96 17.32 -2.42 -16.82
C SER A 96 16.75 -1.57 -17.95
N SER A 97 17.14 -1.86 -19.19
CA SER A 97 16.42 -1.43 -20.40
C SER A 97 15.11 -2.19 -20.62
N ASP A 98 14.85 -3.22 -19.82
CA ASP A 98 13.69 -4.06 -19.97
C ASP A 98 12.54 -3.52 -19.12
N ASN A 99 11.40 -3.44 -19.78
CA ASN A 99 10.25 -2.62 -19.44
C ASN A 99 9.52 -3.14 -18.18
N ASP A 100 8.93 -2.20 -17.44
CA ASP A 100 8.01 -2.36 -16.30
C ASP A 100 8.64 -2.58 -14.91
N GLU A 101 9.60 -1.75 -14.54
CA GLU A 101 10.09 -1.64 -13.16
C GLU A 101 9.36 -0.51 -12.40
N GLN A 102 8.75 -0.83 -11.25
CA GLN A 102 7.86 0.07 -10.52
C GLN A 102 8.22 0.17 -9.03
N PRO A 103 8.38 1.38 -8.48
CA PRO A 103 8.73 1.56 -7.07
C PRO A 103 7.54 1.23 -6.16
N TYR A 104 7.76 0.37 -5.17
CA TYR A 104 6.75 0.03 -4.16
C TYR A 104 7.14 0.51 -2.76
N PHE A 105 8.43 0.77 -2.51
CA PHE A 105 8.89 1.29 -1.23
C PHE A 105 10.00 2.33 -1.42
N LEU A 106 9.94 3.36 -0.60
CA LEU A 106 10.97 4.37 -0.41
C LEU A 106 11.05 4.69 1.08
N GLY A 107 12.25 4.71 1.65
CA GLY A 107 12.45 5.03 3.06
C GLY A 107 13.88 5.45 3.36
N GLU A 108 14.12 5.94 4.58
CA GLU A 108 15.44 6.32 5.06
C GLU A 108 15.86 5.48 6.27
N THR A 109 17.10 5.02 6.30
CA THR A 109 17.72 4.42 7.49
C THR A 109 18.17 5.51 8.47
N CYS A 110 18.39 5.18 9.76
CA CYS A 110 18.86 6.19 10.73
C CYS A 110 20.25 6.76 10.42
N HIS A 111 20.99 6.15 9.49
CA HIS A 111 22.27 6.63 8.99
C HIS A 111 22.13 7.62 7.83
N GLY A 112 20.91 8.06 7.53
CA GLY A 112 20.62 9.00 6.46
C GLY A 112 20.83 8.42 5.06
N ARG A 113 20.63 7.10 4.92
CA ARG A 113 20.65 6.43 3.60
C ARG A 113 19.22 6.22 3.13
N VAL A 114 18.90 6.72 1.94
CA VAL A 114 17.65 6.41 1.26
C VAL A 114 17.75 5.02 0.63
N VAL A 115 16.70 4.23 0.83
CA VAL A 115 16.50 2.92 0.24
C VAL A 115 15.22 2.95 -0.58
N ALA A 116 15.32 2.54 -1.84
CA ALA A 116 14.17 2.35 -2.71
C ALA A 116 14.10 0.89 -3.10
N PHE A 117 12.90 0.32 -3.10
CA PHE A 117 12.64 -0.96 -3.75
C PHE A 117 11.66 -0.78 -4.89
N TRP A 118 11.90 -1.54 -5.96
CA TRP A 118 11.02 -1.61 -7.11
C TRP A 118 10.85 -3.05 -7.56
N LYS A 119 9.73 -3.29 -8.22
CA LYS A 119 9.29 -4.58 -8.72
C LYS A 119 9.28 -4.53 -10.25
N ARG A 120 9.85 -5.56 -10.88
CA ARG A 120 9.71 -5.79 -12.32
C ARG A 120 8.44 -6.61 -12.59
N ASP A 121 7.48 -6.04 -13.30
CA ASP A 121 6.23 -6.67 -13.72
C ASP A 121 6.31 -7.05 -15.21
N ASN A 122 6.83 -8.23 -15.54
CA ASN A 122 6.92 -8.61 -16.94
C ASN A 122 5.56 -9.14 -17.45
N TYR A 123 4.74 -8.28 -18.06
CA TYR A 123 3.43 -8.67 -18.59
C TYR A 123 3.51 -9.67 -19.77
N ASP A 124 4.66 -9.82 -20.42
CA ASP A 124 4.85 -10.73 -21.57
C ASP A 124 6.08 -11.67 -21.49
N CYS A 125 6.99 -11.54 -20.50
CA CYS A 125 8.18 -12.42 -20.42
C CYS A 125 8.47 -13.08 -19.06
N GLY A 126 7.47 -13.30 -18.20
CA GLY A 126 7.49 -14.39 -17.19
C GLY A 126 8.55 -14.31 -16.08
N GLU A 127 9.22 -13.19 -15.88
CA GLU A 127 10.21 -13.01 -14.82
C GLU A 127 9.89 -11.75 -14.01
N LYS A 128 9.77 -11.90 -12.69
CA LYS A 128 9.60 -10.80 -11.73
C LYS A 128 10.84 -10.70 -10.85
N SER A 129 11.28 -9.49 -10.56
CA SER A 129 12.43 -9.28 -9.68
C SER A 129 12.25 -8.03 -8.83
N ALA A 130 12.82 -8.07 -7.62
CA ALA A 130 12.90 -6.93 -6.71
C ALA A 130 14.36 -6.47 -6.59
N LYS A 131 14.60 -5.17 -6.74
CA LYS A 131 15.92 -4.55 -6.59
C LYS A 131 15.87 -3.50 -5.50
N ALA A 132 16.99 -3.31 -4.79
CA ALA A 132 17.13 -2.29 -3.77
C ALA A 132 18.31 -1.37 -4.09
N LEU A 133 18.07 -0.06 -4.09
CA LEU A 133 19.15 0.93 -4.12
C LEU A 133 19.54 1.23 -2.68
N THR A 134 20.82 1.09 -2.35
CA THR A 134 21.34 1.52 -1.04
C THR A 134 22.42 2.57 -1.27
N ASN A 135 22.58 3.49 -0.32
CA ASN A 135 23.69 4.45 -0.23
C ASN A 135 23.49 5.84 -0.87
N LEU A 136 22.28 6.40 -0.82
CA LEU A 136 22.11 7.86 -0.96
C LEU A 136 22.46 8.52 0.38
N SER A 137 23.75 8.79 0.62
CA SER A 137 24.15 9.45 1.87
C SER A 137 23.68 10.91 1.90
N SER A 138 23.17 11.36 3.06
CA SER A 138 22.80 12.76 3.34
C SER A 138 23.95 13.78 3.15
N ALA A 139 25.20 13.31 3.03
CA ALA A 139 26.38 14.10 2.68
C ALA A 139 26.78 13.89 1.21
N MET A 140 25.94 14.34 0.27
CA MET A 140 26.15 14.16 -1.16
C MET A 140 27.37 14.94 -1.70
N ARG A 141 28.51 14.27 -1.87
CA ARG A 141 29.59 14.67 -2.77
C ARG A 141 29.76 13.61 -3.85
N ARG A 142 29.37 13.95 -5.08
CA ARG A 142 29.48 13.17 -6.33
C ARG A 142 28.82 11.80 -6.25
N PHE A 143 27.68 11.68 -6.90
CA PHE A 143 27.17 10.38 -7.35
C PHE A 143 28.03 9.90 -8.52
N ASP A 144 28.80 8.83 -8.32
CA ASP A 144 29.33 8.02 -9.42
C ASP A 144 28.42 6.78 -9.50
N ALA A 145 27.74 6.59 -10.63
CA ALA A 145 26.86 5.44 -10.82
C ALA A 145 27.61 4.09 -10.65
N SER A 146 28.95 4.10 -10.75
CA SER A 146 29.78 2.92 -10.46
C SER A 146 29.96 2.60 -8.97
N GLU A 147 29.52 3.48 -8.05
CA GLU A 147 29.50 3.25 -6.60
C GLU A 147 28.16 2.73 -6.06
N ALA A 148 27.11 2.71 -6.89
CA ALA A 148 25.98 1.83 -6.62
C ALA A 148 26.53 0.41 -6.70
N ALA A 149 26.71 -0.24 -5.56
CA ALA A 149 26.94 -1.67 -5.57
C ALA A 149 25.59 -2.30 -5.91
N PRO A 150 25.38 -2.82 -7.14
CA PRO A 150 24.28 -3.74 -7.35
C PRO A 150 24.40 -4.82 -6.27
N ILE A 151 23.29 -5.20 -5.66
CA ILE A 151 23.30 -6.33 -4.75
C ILE A 151 23.88 -7.50 -5.55
N ASP A 152 25.04 -8.01 -5.11
CA ASP A 152 26.00 -8.86 -5.84
C ASP A 152 25.46 -10.26 -6.23
N HIS A 153 24.14 -10.41 -6.23
CA HIS A 153 23.37 -11.49 -6.82
C HIS A 153 22.02 -10.91 -7.28
N GLU A 154 21.96 -10.49 -8.55
CA GLU A 154 20.73 -10.53 -9.32
C GLU A 154 20.30 -12.01 -9.29
N ARG A 155 19.34 -12.32 -8.43
CA ARG A 155 18.73 -13.64 -8.38
C ARG A 155 17.26 -13.40 -8.65
N GLU A 156 16.84 -13.80 -9.84
CA GLU A 156 15.44 -14.04 -10.17
C GLU A 156 14.79 -14.74 -8.98
N LEU A 157 13.87 -14.02 -8.35
CA LEU A 157 12.89 -14.64 -7.49
C LEU A 157 11.74 -14.95 -8.46
N ASP A 158 11.68 -16.19 -8.93
CA ASP A 158 10.63 -16.64 -9.83
C ASP A 158 9.26 -16.35 -9.22
N GLU A 159 8.61 -15.39 -9.86
CA GLU A 159 7.22 -14.95 -9.90
C GLU A 159 6.24 -15.00 -8.70
N GLN A 160 5.46 -13.90 -8.70
CA GLN A 160 4.16 -13.59 -8.10
C GLN A 160 4.09 -13.03 -6.67
N ALA A 161 4.01 -11.70 -6.65
CA ALA A 161 2.92 -10.88 -6.08
C ALA A 161 3.04 -10.38 -4.63
N GLY A 162 3.56 -9.16 -4.49
CA GLY A 162 3.44 -8.36 -3.28
C GLY A 162 4.78 -8.23 -2.62
N ASP A 163 5.38 -7.06 -2.76
CA ASP A 163 6.61 -6.74 -2.06
C ASP A 163 6.32 -5.56 -1.15
N VAL A 164 6.75 -5.68 0.11
CA VAL A 164 6.76 -4.56 1.05
C VAL A 164 8.17 -4.38 1.58
N GLY A 165 8.55 -3.12 1.74
CA GLY A 165 9.82 -2.73 2.34
C GLY A 165 9.60 -2.10 3.71
N LEU A 166 10.61 -2.21 4.55
CA LEU A 166 10.70 -1.46 5.80
C LEU A 166 12.14 -1.01 6.02
N ALA A 167 12.35 0.27 6.28
CA ALA A 167 13.62 0.80 6.73
C ALA A 167 13.67 0.74 8.27
N LEU A 168 14.72 0.11 8.79
CA LEU A 168 15.07 0.13 10.20
C LEU A 168 16.31 1.01 10.39
N ALA A 169 16.73 1.19 11.65
CA ALA A 169 17.87 2.04 11.99
C ALA A 169 19.15 1.71 11.18
N ASP A 170 19.62 0.47 11.25
CA ASP A 170 20.87 0.00 10.62
C ASP A 170 20.66 -0.98 9.46
N ARG A 171 19.40 -1.22 9.11
CA ARG A 171 18.95 -2.33 8.26
C ARG A 171 17.76 -1.92 7.42
N PHE A 172 17.44 -2.76 6.46
CA PHE A 172 16.15 -2.73 5.81
C PHE A 172 15.64 -4.17 5.63
N VAL A 173 14.33 -4.31 5.63
CA VAL A 173 13.63 -5.57 5.51
C VAL A 173 12.82 -5.52 4.24
N ASN A 174 12.86 -6.62 3.50
CA ASN A 174 11.94 -6.88 2.40
C ASN A 174 11.14 -8.12 2.75
N ALA A 175 9.83 -8.04 2.56
CA ALA A 175 8.96 -9.20 2.55
C ALA A 175 8.36 -9.33 1.17
N PHE A 176 8.32 -10.55 0.66
CA PHE A 176 7.91 -10.86 -0.69
C PHE A 176 7.12 -12.17 -0.70
N VAL A 177 6.18 -12.27 -1.62
CA VAL A 177 5.48 -13.52 -1.91
C VAL A 177 6.28 -14.29 -2.94
N TYR A 178 6.33 -15.61 -2.77
CA TYR A 178 6.99 -16.50 -3.70
C TYR A 178 6.09 -17.70 -3.99
N VAL A 179 6.24 -18.26 -5.19
CA VAL A 179 5.55 -19.48 -5.61
C VAL A 179 6.56 -20.62 -5.63
N VAL A 180 6.21 -21.75 -5.01
CA VAL A 180 6.96 -23.00 -5.15
C VAL A 180 6.25 -23.87 -6.17
N GLU A 181 6.87 -24.04 -7.34
CA GLU A 181 6.39 -24.99 -8.34
C GLU A 181 6.65 -26.43 -7.86
N GLY A 182 5.57 -27.14 -7.51
CA GLY A 182 5.62 -28.45 -6.85
C GLY A 182 4.79 -29.56 -7.50
N GLY A 183 4.16 -29.32 -8.66
CA GLY A 183 3.28 -30.27 -9.32
C GLY A 183 1.80 -30.05 -9.01
N ALA A 184 1.07 -31.05 -8.49
CA ALA A 184 -0.41 -31.03 -8.41
C ALA A 184 -1.01 -29.95 -7.48
N LYS A 185 -0.19 -29.18 -6.76
CA LYS A 185 -0.58 -27.99 -6.00
C LYS A 185 0.57 -26.99 -6.06
N ASP A 186 0.41 -25.93 -6.82
CA ASP A 186 1.27 -24.75 -6.67
C ASP A 186 0.99 -24.15 -5.29
N HIS A 187 2.03 -23.92 -4.51
CA HIS A 187 1.93 -23.30 -3.20
C HIS A 187 2.50 -21.89 -3.28
N THR A 188 1.71 -20.92 -2.84
CA THR A 188 2.15 -19.53 -2.67
C THR A 188 2.47 -19.31 -1.20
N GLY A 189 3.71 -18.93 -0.89
CA GLY A 189 4.15 -18.64 0.47
C GLY A 189 4.60 -17.18 0.61
N VAL A 190 4.82 -16.74 1.84
CA VAL A 190 5.46 -15.44 2.10
C VAL A 190 6.85 -15.65 2.65
N ALA A 191 7.78 -14.79 2.27
CA ALA A 191 9.14 -14.81 2.74
C ALA A 191 9.57 -13.44 3.25
N VAL A 192 10.53 -13.45 4.19
CA VAL A 192 11.20 -12.24 4.67
C VAL A 192 12.70 -12.37 4.45
N GLN A 193 13.32 -11.31 3.94
CA GLN A 193 14.76 -11.15 3.84
C GLN A 193 15.18 -9.83 4.50
N VAL A 194 16.12 -9.95 5.44
CA VAL A 194 16.75 -8.80 6.08
C VAL A 194 18.05 -8.47 5.38
N PHE A 195 18.33 -7.17 5.24
CA PHE A 195 19.56 -6.64 4.67
C PHE A 195 20.18 -5.62 5.62
N ARG A 196 21.50 -5.54 5.60
CA ARG A 196 22.24 -4.45 6.23
C ARG A 196 22.10 -3.18 5.40
N HIS A 197 22.33 -2.02 6.02
CA HIS A 197 22.38 -0.73 5.33
C HIS A 197 23.34 -0.66 4.10
N ASP A 198 24.30 -1.59 3.98
CA ASP A 198 25.21 -1.73 2.82
C ASP A 198 24.68 -2.64 1.69
N GLY A 199 23.41 -3.07 1.78
CA GLY A 199 22.77 -3.93 0.79
C GLY A 199 23.05 -5.42 0.97
N LYS A 200 23.91 -5.82 1.91
CA LYS A 200 24.23 -7.24 2.11
C LYS A 200 23.15 -7.94 2.94
N ARG A 201 22.74 -9.12 2.49
CA ARG A 201 21.82 -10.01 3.21
C ARG A 201 22.31 -10.31 4.63
N VAL A 202 21.38 -10.33 5.56
CA VAL A 202 21.54 -10.84 6.93
C VAL A 202 20.87 -12.21 6.95
N GLY A 203 21.68 -13.27 6.91
CA GLY A 203 21.17 -14.64 6.81
C GLY A 203 20.50 -14.96 5.48
N GLU A 204 20.00 -16.19 5.36
CA GLU A 204 19.08 -16.59 4.28
C GLU A 204 17.70 -15.95 4.50
N TRP A 205 16.87 -15.90 3.46
CA TRP A 205 15.46 -15.54 3.63
C TRP A 205 14.73 -16.61 4.45
N ARG A 206 13.58 -16.25 5.02
CA ARG A 206 12.77 -17.12 5.87
C ARG A 206 11.38 -17.26 5.29
N GLN A 207 10.98 -18.51 5.05
CA GLN A 207 9.63 -18.92 4.66
C GLN A 207 8.68 -18.79 5.85
N LEU A 208 7.58 -18.09 5.63
CA LEU A 208 6.44 -17.92 6.51
C LEU A 208 5.30 -18.71 5.87
N ASP A 209 5.27 -20.01 6.11
CA ASP A 209 4.23 -20.86 5.55
C ASP A 209 2.85 -20.36 6.01
N ALA A 210 2.06 -19.85 5.07
CA ALA A 210 0.61 -19.87 5.21
C ALA A 210 0.22 -21.35 5.12
N ASP A 211 -0.60 -21.84 6.06
CA ASP A 211 -1.07 -23.22 6.05
C ASP A 211 -1.51 -23.66 4.64
N ASP A 212 -1.36 -24.95 4.32
CA ASP A 212 -1.69 -25.58 3.02
C ASP A 212 -3.12 -25.28 2.50
N GLU A 213 -3.98 -24.68 3.32
CA GLU A 213 -5.36 -24.31 3.02
C GLU A 213 -5.50 -22.94 2.31
N PHE A 214 -4.49 -22.07 2.41
CA PHE A 214 -4.53 -20.71 1.88
C PHE A 214 -3.81 -20.61 0.54
N ARG A 215 -4.51 -20.09 -0.47
CA ARG A 215 -3.98 -20.05 -1.83
C ARG A 215 -3.09 -18.86 -2.09
N ARG A 216 -3.31 -17.70 -1.44
CA ARG A 216 -2.61 -16.45 -1.75
C ARG A 216 -2.57 -15.52 -0.53
N PRO A 217 -1.37 -15.17 -0.04
CA PRO A 217 -1.21 -14.02 0.82
C PRO A 217 -1.47 -12.74 0.00
N GLU A 218 -2.42 -11.94 0.44
CA GLU A 218 -2.74 -10.62 -0.12
C GLU A 218 -2.49 -9.55 0.95
N SER A 219 -2.40 -8.28 0.55
CA SER A 219 -2.24 -7.14 1.47
C SER A 219 -1.16 -7.34 2.53
N LEU A 220 0.08 -7.33 2.07
CA LEU A 220 1.23 -7.46 2.95
C LEU A 220 1.50 -6.15 3.68
N SER A 221 2.00 -6.26 4.91
CA SER A 221 2.57 -5.10 5.62
C SER A 221 3.77 -5.51 6.46
N LEU A 222 4.80 -4.65 6.45
CA LEU A 222 5.92 -4.71 7.37
C LEU A 222 5.88 -3.49 8.27
N THR A 223 5.77 -3.73 9.58
CA THR A 223 5.61 -2.66 10.56
C THR A 223 6.69 -2.78 11.65
N PRO A 224 7.44 -1.71 11.94
CA PRO A 224 8.44 -1.73 13.00
C PRO A 224 7.76 -1.76 14.38
N ILE A 225 8.34 -2.45 15.35
CA ILE A 225 7.89 -2.44 16.74
C ILE A 225 9.07 -2.46 17.71
N GLY A 226 9.34 -1.31 18.33
CA GLY A 226 10.55 -1.13 19.11
C GLY A 226 11.80 -1.38 18.25
N THR A 227 12.59 -2.40 18.60
CA THR A 227 13.72 -2.87 17.79
C THR A 227 13.37 -4.02 16.85
N GLU A 228 12.20 -4.60 16.99
CA GLU A 228 11.70 -5.70 16.18
C GLU A 228 10.85 -5.16 15.02
N PHE A 229 10.29 -6.07 14.23
CA PHE A 229 9.22 -5.76 13.30
C PHE A 229 8.23 -6.91 13.29
N PHE A 230 7.02 -6.65 12.84
CA PHE A 230 6.08 -7.71 12.50
C PHE A 230 5.69 -7.62 11.03
N PHE A 231 5.35 -8.78 10.50
CA PHE A 231 4.82 -8.94 9.17
C PHE A 231 3.36 -9.36 9.30
N SER A 232 2.45 -8.71 8.58
CA SER A 232 1.05 -9.12 8.49
C SER A 232 0.64 -9.40 7.06
N TRP A 233 -0.28 -10.33 6.87
CA TRP A 233 -0.83 -10.68 5.56
C TRP A 233 -2.28 -11.14 5.71
N TYR A 234 -3.09 -10.86 4.70
CA TYR A 234 -4.41 -11.45 4.53
C TYR A 234 -4.28 -12.78 3.79
N ALA A 235 -4.98 -13.80 4.22
CA ALA A 235 -4.98 -15.11 3.60
C ALA A 235 -6.43 -15.56 3.32
N ALA A 236 -6.76 -15.69 2.04
CA ALA A 236 -8.07 -16.16 1.59
C ALA A 236 -8.11 -17.69 1.50
N PRO A 237 -9.17 -18.36 2.00
CA PRO A 237 -9.31 -19.79 1.89
C PRO A 237 -9.46 -20.23 0.44
N SER A 238 -8.85 -21.38 0.09
CA SER A 238 -8.81 -21.92 -1.28
C SER A 238 -10.17 -22.25 -1.92
N GLY A 239 -11.24 -22.32 -1.13
CA GLY A 239 -12.62 -22.64 -1.56
C GLY A 239 -13.59 -21.46 -1.59
N GLY A 240 -13.12 -20.24 -1.37
CA GLY A 240 -13.98 -19.08 -1.11
C GLY A 240 -14.44 -19.04 0.35
N GLY A 241 -14.62 -17.83 0.88
CA GLY A 241 -14.95 -17.58 2.30
C GLY A 241 -14.22 -16.35 2.82
N ASP A 242 -14.54 -15.97 4.05
CA ASP A 242 -13.92 -14.82 4.72
C ASP A 242 -12.45 -15.14 4.99
N GLY A 243 -11.54 -14.36 4.40
CA GLY A 243 -10.12 -14.52 4.68
C GLY A 243 -9.77 -14.07 6.10
N LYS A 244 -8.58 -14.46 6.52
CA LYS A 244 -8.04 -14.17 7.85
C LYS A 244 -6.80 -13.33 7.72
N ILE A 245 -6.57 -12.45 8.68
CA ILE A 245 -5.32 -11.71 8.75
C ILE A 245 -4.45 -12.39 9.78
N TYR A 246 -3.24 -12.71 9.36
CA TYR A 246 -2.22 -13.27 10.22
C TYR A 246 -1.12 -12.24 10.41
N ALA A 247 -0.42 -12.36 11.54
CA ALA A 247 0.81 -11.64 11.77
C ALA A 247 1.84 -12.50 12.48
N ARG A 248 3.11 -12.17 12.26
CA ARG A 248 4.25 -12.78 12.96
C ARG A 248 5.31 -11.74 13.24
N ARG A 249 5.92 -11.82 14.43
CA ARG A 249 7.03 -10.95 14.84
C ARG A 249 8.37 -11.53 14.45
N PHE A 250 9.34 -10.63 14.26
CA PHE A 250 10.70 -10.95 13.88
C PHE A 250 11.70 -10.06 14.62
N GLY A 251 12.81 -10.65 15.01
CA GLY A 251 13.98 -9.93 15.49
C GLY A 251 14.64 -9.12 14.38
N THR A 252 15.59 -8.25 14.75
CA THR A 252 16.38 -7.44 13.79
C THR A 252 17.19 -8.24 12.77
N ASP A 253 17.38 -9.54 12.99
CA ASP A 253 18.07 -10.48 12.11
C ASP A 253 17.12 -11.27 11.21
N GLY A 254 15.80 -11.08 11.37
CA GLY A 254 14.78 -11.81 10.63
C GLY A 254 14.42 -13.16 11.25
N GLU A 255 14.94 -13.48 12.44
CA GLU A 255 14.51 -14.67 13.17
C GLU A 255 13.12 -14.45 13.78
N PRO A 256 12.20 -15.42 13.67
CA PRO A 256 10.86 -15.26 14.21
C PRO A 256 10.89 -15.16 15.74
N VAL A 257 10.10 -14.23 16.26
CA VAL A 257 9.89 -14.03 17.70
C VAL A 257 8.49 -14.52 18.03
N GLY A 258 8.41 -15.72 18.59
CA GLY A 258 7.13 -16.37 18.88
C GLY A 258 6.44 -17.01 17.66
N ASP A 259 5.19 -17.37 17.88
CA ASP A 259 4.35 -18.05 16.90
C ASP A 259 3.58 -17.05 16.03
N GLN A 260 3.04 -17.55 14.92
CA GLN A 260 2.06 -16.82 14.12
C GLN A 260 0.76 -16.62 14.92
N VAL A 261 0.13 -15.46 14.74
CA VAL A 261 -1.11 -15.09 15.42
C VAL A 261 -2.17 -14.75 14.38
N GLU A 262 -3.40 -15.28 14.54
CA GLU A 262 -4.59 -14.81 13.82
C GLU A 262 -5.10 -13.52 14.50
N LEU A 263 -5.27 -12.46 13.71
CA LEU A 263 -5.74 -11.17 14.18
C LEU A 263 -7.28 -11.13 14.21
N PRO A 264 -7.88 -10.36 15.13
CA PRO A 264 -9.32 -10.43 15.42
C PRO A 264 -10.21 -9.71 14.40
N PHE A 265 -9.68 -9.34 13.23
CA PHE A 265 -10.38 -8.60 12.17
C PHE A 265 -10.11 -9.24 10.80
N LEU A 266 -11.05 -9.04 9.87
CA LEU A 266 -11.15 -9.83 8.65
C LEU A 266 -10.85 -9.05 7.36
N ASP A 267 -10.67 -7.73 7.44
CA ASP A 267 -10.53 -6.88 6.25
C ASP A 267 -9.08 -6.79 5.77
N ALA A 268 -8.85 -7.12 4.50
CA ALA A 268 -7.53 -7.10 3.88
C ALA A 268 -6.84 -5.73 3.91
N SER A 269 -7.55 -4.62 4.15
CA SER A 269 -6.97 -3.27 4.21
C SER A 269 -6.72 -2.85 5.66
N VAL A 270 -5.49 -3.02 6.13
CA VAL A 270 -5.08 -2.64 7.49
C VAL A 270 -3.93 -1.64 7.43
N TYR A 271 -4.08 -0.55 8.16
CA TYR A 271 -3.10 0.50 8.34
C TYR A 271 -2.57 0.43 9.76
N TRP A 272 -1.24 0.44 9.90
CA TRP A 272 -0.58 0.18 11.17
C TRP A 272 0.16 1.40 11.66
N ALA A 273 0.05 1.68 12.96
CA ALA A 273 0.91 2.63 13.66
C ALA A 273 1.45 2.02 14.95
N THR A 274 2.73 2.22 15.23
CA THR A 274 3.36 1.70 16.44
C THR A 274 3.98 2.81 17.27
N ARG A 275 3.94 2.63 18.60
CA ARG A 275 4.61 3.52 19.56
C ARG A 275 4.99 2.72 20.80
N GLY A 276 6.28 2.42 20.93
CA GLY A 276 6.75 1.51 21.97
C GLY A 276 6.17 0.12 21.77
N ASP A 277 5.41 -0.36 22.76
CA ASP A 277 4.68 -1.64 22.74
C ASP A 277 3.21 -1.48 22.33
N LYS A 278 2.74 -0.27 22.02
CA LYS A 278 1.39 -0.04 21.50
C LYS A 278 1.38 -0.22 19.99
N ILE A 279 0.44 -1.01 19.49
CA ILE A 279 0.16 -1.19 18.07
C ILE A 279 -1.29 -0.77 17.82
N LEU A 280 -1.48 0.16 16.90
CA LEU A 280 -2.80 0.56 16.41
C LEU A 280 -2.99 -0.03 15.02
N ALA A 281 -4.07 -0.77 14.85
CA ALA A 281 -4.56 -1.23 13.54
C ALA A 281 -5.82 -0.45 13.21
N VAL A 282 -5.81 0.29 12.11
CA VAL A 282 -7.00 0.94 11.55
C VAL A 282 -7.37 0.24 10.27
N THR A 283 -8.65 -0.11 10.14
CA THR A 283 -9.15 -0.89 9.01
C THR A 283 -10.48 -0.33 8.54
N ASN A 284 -10.77 -0.57 7.27
CA ASN A 284 -12.13 -0.44 6.78
C ASN A 284 -12.98 -1.57 7.37
N ALA A 285 -14.28 -1.34 7.51
CA ALA A 285 -15.18 -2.47 7.58
C ALA A 285 -15.56 -2.89 6.16
N THR A 286 -15.09 -4.08 5.78
CA THR A 286 -15.83 -4.96 4.90
C THR A 286 -16.39 -6.09 5.76
N GLU A 287 -17.71 -6.03 6.01
CA GLU A 287 -18.59 -7.15 6.38
C GLU A 287 -18.12 -8.09 7.53
N GLY A 288 -18.80 -8.07 8.70
CA GLY A 288 -18.52 -9.09 9.73
C GLY A 288 -18.98 -8.82 11.17
N VAL A 289 -19.38 -7.59 11.53
CA VAL A 289 -19.97 -7.31 12.85
C VAL A 289 -21.48 -7.60 12.82
N GLU A 290 -21.86 -8.88 12.69
CA GLU A 290 -23.23 -9.47 12.73
C GLU A 290 -24.36 -8.78 11.92
N THR A 291 -24.10 -7.68 11.25
CA THR A 291 -25.04 -6.84 10.51
C THR A 291 -24.42 -6.55 9.15
N LYS A 292 -25.00 -7.13 8.11
CA LYS A 292 -24.55 -7.10 6.70
C LYS A 292 -24.60 -5.71 6.03
N ALA A 293 -24.42 -4.61 6.78
CA ALA A 293 -24.77 -3.26 6.31
C ALA A 293 -23.68 -2.18 6.44
N LEU A 294 -22.52 -2.46 7.04
CA LEU A 294 -21.51 -1.41 7.29
C LEU A 294 -20.31 -1.55 6.35
N SER A 295 -20.52 -1.32 5.05
CA SER A 295 -19.47 -1.27 4.01
C SER A 295 -18.77 0.08 3.88
N LYS A 296 -18.85 0.95 4.90
CA LYS A 296 -18.44 2.36 4.79
C LYS A 296 -17.67 2.94 5.99
N GLY A 297 -17.64 2.24 7.13
CA GLY A 297 -17.03 2.76 8.35
C GLY A 297 -15.57 2.37 8.54
N MET A 298 -14.88 3.10 9.41
CA MET A 298 -13.51 2.81 9.85
C MET A 298 -13.48 2.35 11.30
N TYR A 299 -12.62 1.37 11.60
CA TYR A 299 -12.48 0.79 12.93
C TYR A 299 -11.02 0.76 13.38
N ALA A 300 -10.80 1.01 14.66
CA ALA A 300 -9.51 0.88 15.33
C ALA A 300 -9.47 -0.34 16.25
N TYR A 301 -8.32 -1.01 16.27
CA TYR A 301 -7.96 -2.05 17.22
C TYR A 301 -6.62 -1.68 17.85
N LEU A 302 -6.56 -1.72 19.18
CA LEU A 302 -5.34 -1.54 19.94
C LEU A 302 -4.80 -2.91 20.32
N LEU A 303 -3.57 -3.21 19.90
CA LEU A 303 -2.83 -4.41 20.29
C LEU A 303 -1.59 -4.04 21.11
N ASN A 304 -1.09 -4.99 21.88
CA ASN A 304 0.20 -4.86 22.56
C ASN A 304 1.35 -5.37 21.67
N GLY A 305 2.58 -5.27 22.18
CA GLY A 305 3.77 -5.66 21.43
C GLY A 305 3.90 -7.16 21.17
N ASP A 306 3.06 -7.97 21.81
CA ASP A 306 2.94 -9.40 21.58
C ASP A 306 1.82 -9.75 20.57
N LEU A 307 1.25 -8.73 19.89
CA LEU A 307 0.11 -8.84 18.95
C LEU A 307 -1.19 -9.32 19.61
N GLU A 308 -1.33 -9.16 20.93
CA GLU A 308 -2.58 -9.47 21.64
C GLU A 308 -3.52 -8.27 21.62
N LEU A 309 -4.82 -8.51 21.39
CA LEU A 309 -5.84 -7.48 21.42
C LEU A 309 -5.99 -6.89 22.83
N VAL A 310 -5.73 -5.60 22.97
CA VAL A 310 -5.90 -4.82 24.20
C VAL A 310 -7.28 -4.16 24.25
N ALA A 311 -7.71 -3.57 23.13
CA ALA A 311 -9.01 -2.91 23.00
C ALA A 311 -9.48 -2.89 21.53
N GLY A 312 -10.80 -2.74 21.33
CA GLY A 312 -11.44 -2.68 20.01
C GLY A 312 -12.43 -3.84 19.76
N PRO A 313 -13.17 -3.81 18.63
CA PRO A 313 -13.20 -2.74 17.64
C PRO A 313 -13.78 -1.43 18.20
N THR A 314 -13.11 -0.31 17.94
CA THR A 314 -13.65 1.03 18.18
C THR A 314 -14.05 1.64 16.85
N LEU A 315 -15.31 2.05 16.71
CA LEU A 315 -15.79 2.78 15.54
C LEU A 315 -15.17 4.18 15.52
N LEU A 316 -14.44 4.52 14.46
CA LEU A 316 -13.89 5.86 14.23
C LEU A 316 -14.85 6.71 13.40
N GLU A 317 -15.38 6.13 12.32
CA GLU A 317 -16.38 6.73 11.43
C GLU A 317 -17.41 5.68 11.03
N ASP A 318 -18.70 6.04 10.99
CA ASP A 318 -19.79 5.14 10.59
C ASP A 318 -19.97 5.02 9.07
N GLY A 319 -19.53 6.04 8.33
CA GLY A 319 -19.69 6.16 6.90
C GLY A 319 -21.15 6.20 6.44
N GLU A 320 -22.08 6.72 7.26
CA GLU A 320 -23.50 6.80 6.85
C GLU A 320 -23.65 7.64 5.57
N GLU A 321 -22.97 8.78 5.50
CA GLU A 321 -23.03 9.72 4.39
C GLU A 321 -22.03 9.36 3.28
N TYR A 322 -20.78 9.07 3.65
CA TYR A 322 -19.65 8.94 2.72
C TYR A 322 -18.87 7.65 2.95
N SER A 323 -18.20 7.12 1.92
CA SER A 323 -17.23 6.05 2.09
C SER A 323 -15.93 6.64 2.60
N HIS A 324 -15.46 6.11 3.73
CA HIS A 324 -14.17 6.43 4.32
C HIS A 324 -13.17 5.33 3.98
N ARG A 325 -11.95 5.71 3.59
CA ARG A 325 -10.87 4.77 3.32
C ARG A 325 -9.58 5.31 3.94
N PRO A 326 -9.09 4.75 5.07
CA PRO A 326 -7.83 5.17 5.64
C PRO A 326 -6.73 4.96 4.59
N THR A 327 -5.76 5.86 4.57
CA THR A 327 -4.55 5.73 3.77
C THR A 327 -3.29 5.84 4.61
N PHE A 328 -3.41 6.35 5.83
CA PHE A 328 -2.29 6.58 6.74
C PHE A 328 -2.79 6.67 8.17
N VAL A 329 -2.00 6.12 9.10
CA VAL A 329 -2.24 6.22 10.54
C VAL A 329 -0.92 6.44 11.26
N GLU A 330 -0.92 7.27 12.29
CA GLU A 330 0.27 7.55 13.09
C GLU A 330 -0.08 7.99 14.50
N TRP A 331 0.72 7.59 15.48
CA TRP A 331 0.70 8.14 16.82
C TRP A 331 1.35 9.54 16.88
N THR A 332 0.56 10.59 17.12
CA THR A 332 1.06 11.96 17.32
C THR A 332 1.55 12.19 18.76
N GLY A 333 1.06 11.38 19.71
CA GLY A 333 1.39 11.44 21.13
C GLY A 333 1.28 10.08 21.82
N ASP A 334 1.49 10.04 23.14
CA ASP A 334 1.30 8.80 23.92
C ASP A 334 -0.19 8.41 24.00
N ASP A 335 -1.08 9.41 23.90
CA ASP A 335 -2.53 9.31 24.07
C ASP A 335 -3.31 9.88 22.88
N GLU A 336 -2.66 10.09 21.74
CA GLU A 336 -3.28 10.66 20.53
C GLU A 336 -2.69 10.04 19.27
N PHE A 337 -3.55 9.77 18.30
CA PHE A 337 -3.18 9.36 16.95
C PHE A 337 -3.96 10.17 15.92
N ARG A 338 -3.50 10.13 14.68
CA ARG A 338 -4.19 10.71 13.52
C ARG A 338 -4.48 9.63 12.49
N VAL A 339 -5.59 9.80 11.80
CA VAL A 339 -5.93 9.03 10.60
C VAL A 339 -6.06 10.01 9.45
N VAL A 340 -5.42 9.71 8.33
CA VAL A 340 -5.67 10.36 7.05
C VAL A 340 -6.39 9.38 6.15
N GLU A 341 -7.40 9.85 5.45
CA GLU A 341 -8.34 9.04 4.70
C GLU A 341 -8.75 9.69 3.39
N ILE A 342 -9.22 8.86 2.46
CA ILE A 342 -9.92 9.27 1.26
C ILE A 342 -11.42 9.20 1.56
N VAL A 343 -12.11 10.32 1.36
CA VAL A 343 -13.55 10.44 1.63
C VAL A 343 -14.28 10.63 0.30
N SER A 344 -15.22 9.74 -0.04
CA SER A 344 -16.04 9.90 -1.24
C SER A 344 -17.14 10.94 -0.99
N ARG A 345 -17.16 12.06 -1.70
CA ARG A 345 -18.24 13.06 -1.62
C ARG A 345 -19.03 13.14 -2.92
N ASP A 346 -20.10 13.95 -2.93
CA ASP A 346 -21.02 14.05 -4.07
C ASP A 346 -20.35 14.37 -5.41
N GLU A 347 -19.22 15.09 -5.38
CA GLU A 347 -18.52 15.59 -6.57
C GLU A 347 -17.11 15.00 -6.76
N GLY A 348 -16.70 14.00 -5.96
CA GLY A 348 -15.35 13.43 -6.10
C GLY A 348 -14.82 12.77 -4.83
N TYR A 349 -13.50 12.83 -4.66
CA TYR A 349 -12.81 12.30 -3.49
C TYR A 349 -12.00 13.42 -2.83
N ASP A 350 -12.19 13.59 -1.53
CA ASP A 350 -11.33 14.44 -0.71
C ASP A 350 -10.24 13.60 -0.04
N ILE A 351 -9.14 14.26 0.32
CA ILE A 351 -8.22 13.73 1.33
C ILE A 351 -8.52 14.47 2.63
N ALA A 352 -9.02 13.75 3.62
CA ALA A 352 -9.35 14.29 4.93
C ALA A 352 -8.48 13.65 6.01
N ALA A 353 -8.45 14.29 7.18
CA ALA A 353 -7.78 13.74 8.34
C ALA A 353 -8.49 14.15 9.63
N ARG A 354 -8.34 13.32 10.66
CA ARG A 354 -8.84 13.62 12.00
C ARG A 354 -7.86 13.14 13.07
N LEU A 355 -7.75 13.92 14.13
CA LEU A 355 -7.06 13.55 15.36
C LEU A 355 -8.01 12.77 16.26
N TYR A 356 -7.49 11.74 16.91
CA TYR A 356 -8.23 10.87 17.82
C TYR A 356 -7.44 10.70 19.11
N HIS A 357 -8.14 10.67 20.23
CA HIS A 357 -7.60 10.18 21.48
C HIS A 357 -7.28 8.68 21.37
N ALA A 358 -6.38 8.15 22.20
CA ALA A 358 -5.98 6.74 22.18
C ALA A 358 -7.12 5.73 22.40
N ASP A 359 -8.27 6.18 22.95
CA ASP A 359 -9.48 5.37 23.07
C ASP A 359 -10.34 5.34 21.79
N GLY A 360 -9.92 6.07 20.74
CA GLY A 360 -10.59 6.21 19.46
C GLY A 360 -11.66 7.30 19.41
N THR A 361 -11.82 8.09 20.48
CA THR A 361 -12.74 9.24 20.44
C THR A 361 -12.14 10.40 19.64
N PRO A 362 -12.93 11.10 18.79
CA PRO A 362 -12.46 12.28 18.05
C PRO A 362 -11.87 13.37 18.96
N ASN A 363 -10.69 13.86 18.62
CA ASN A 363 -10.07 15.04 19.22
C ASN A 363 -10.14 16.24 18.26
N GLY A 364 -11.36 16.74 18.05
CA GLY A 364 -11.64 17.85 17.13
C GLY A 364 -12.42 17.41 15.90
N ASP A 365 -12.68 18.39 15.02
CA ASP A 365 -13.40 18.17 13.77
C ASP A 365 -12.48 17.57 12.70
N GLU A 366 -13.08 16.96 11.68
CA GLU A 366 -12.37 16.56 10.47
C GLU A 366 -11.77 17.77 9.75
N ALA A 367 -10.51 17.64 9.33
CA ALA A 367 -9.82 18.60 8.50
C ALA A 367 -9.75 18.09 7.05
N VAL A 368 -10.29 18.84 6.10
CA VAL A 368 -10.09 18.57 4.67
C VAL A 368 -8.70 19.06 4.27
N LEU A 369 -7.79 18.12 4.04
CA LEU A 369 -6.40 18.41 3.67
C LEU A 369 -6.31 18.85 2.21
N VAL A 370 -7.00 18.12 1.34
CA VAL A 370 -7.09 18.38 -0.09
C VAL A 370 -8.56 18.25 -0.51
N ALA A 371 -9.14 19.38 -0.93
CA ALA A 371 -10.46 19.46 -1.53
C ALA A 371 -10.28 19.66 -3.03
N GLN A 372 -10.58 18.65 -3.85
CA GLN A 372 -10.53 18.80 -5.31
C GLN A 372 -11.71 18.11 -6.00
N PRO A 373 -12.33 18.77 -7.00
CA PRO A 373 -13.40 18.19 -7.80
C PRO A 373 -12.87 17.18 -8.84
N ASP A 374 -11.58 17.25 -9.15
CA ASP A 374 -10.94 16.35 -10.10
C ASP A 374 -10.51 15.05 -9.42
N ALA A 375 -10.29 14.01 -10.21
CA ALA A 375 -9.94 12.70 -9.69
C ALA A 375 -8.56 12.74 -8.98
N ILE A 376 -8.60 12.65 -7.65
CA ILE A 376 -7.43 12.41 -6.80
C ILE A 376 -7.07 10.93 -6.88
N PHE A 377 -5.82 10.65 -7.22
CA PHE A 377 -5.31 9.29 -7.35
C PHE A 377 -4.21 8.99 -6.33
N PHE A 378 -4.36 7.84 -5.66
CA PHE A 378 -3.34 7.16 -4.85
C PHE A 378 -2.54 8.08 -3.93
N PRO A 379 -3.14 8.81 -2.98
CA PRO A 379 -2.37 9.67 -2.10
C PRO A 379 -1.28 8.89 -1.34
N ARG A 380 -0.21 9.60 -1.02
CA ARG A 380 0.84 9.17 -0.10
C ARG A 380 0.96 10.23 0.98
N VAL A 381 0.92 9.79 2.23
CA VAL A 381 1.12 10.64 3.39
C VAL A 381 2.42 10.24 4.04
N VAL A 382 3.27 11.22 4.32
CA VAL A 382 4.55 11.02 5.01
C VAL A 382 4.61 11.91 6.23
N SER A 383 5.09 11.36 7.34
CA SER A 383 5.33 12.13 8.56
C SER A 383 6.51 13.08 8.39
N ASP A 384 6.37 14.31 8.87
CA ASP A 384 7.46 15.27 8.88
C ASP A 384 8.28 15.17 10.18
N PRO A 385 9.61 15.40 10.18
CA PRO A 385 10.46 15.32 11.37
C PRO A 385 10.05 16.24 12.53
N ASP A 386 9.25 17.26 12.26
CA ASP A 386 8.69 18.19 13.24
C ASP A 386 7.35 17.72 13.83
N GLY A 387 6.86 16.54 13.43
CA GLY A 387 5.57 15.98 13.82
C GLY A 387 4.40 16.38 12.91
N GLY A 388 4.64 17.24 11.92
CA GLY A 388 3.68 17.53 10.86
C GLY A 388 3.47 16.33 9.91
N LEU A 389 2.80 16.58 8.80
CA LEU A 389 2.68 15.62 7.71
C LEU A 389 2.70 16.33 6.37
N THR A 390 3.14 15.60 5.35
CA THR A 390 3.05 16.03 3.96
C THR A 390 2.24 15.03 3.17
N VAL A 391 1.22 15.53 2.49
CA VAL A 391 0.39 14.77 1.56
C VAL A 391 0.95 14.99 0.17
N VAL A 392 1.27 13.91 -0.52
CA VAL A 392 1.57 13.86 -1.95
C VAL A 392 0.40 13.18 -2.64
N TRP A 393 -0.07 13.72 -3.75
CA TRP A 393 -1.16 13.13 -4.52
C TRP A 393 -0.93 13.34 -6.01
N ALA A 394 -1.56 12.49 -6.82
CA ALA A 394 -1.59 12.65 -8.27
C ALA A 394 -2.98 13.14 -8.69
N ASN A 395 -3.02 14.16 -9.54
CA ASN A 395 -4.23 14.64 -10.18
C ASN A 395 -4.24 14.23 -11.65
N GLY A 396 -5.36 13.68 -12.11
CA GLY A 396 -5.60 13.51 -13.54
C GLY A 396 -5.89 14.85 -14.20
N VAL A 397 -5.28 15.10 -15.36
CA VAL A 397 -5.65 16.22 -16.23
C VAL A 397 -6.73 15.72 -17.21
N GLU A 398 -7.68 16.57 -17.62
CA GLU A 398 -8.93 16.23 -18.35
C GLU A 398 -8.77 15.32 -19.60
N ASP A 399 -7.57 15.15 -20.15
CA ASP A 399 -7.29 14.28 -21.31
C ASP A 399 -6.66 12.92 -20.97
N ALA A 400 -6.65 12.54 -19.68
CA ALA A 400 -6.30 11.22 -19.13
C ALA A 400 -4.88 10.69 -19.43
N ARG A 401 -4.03 11.41 -20.17
CA ARG A 401 -2.66 10.96 -20.45
C ARG A 401 -1.62 11.58 -19.52
N CYS A 402 -1.96 12.67 -18.85
CA CYS A 402 -1.03 13.39 -17.99
C CYS A 402 -1.51 13.32 -16.56
N VAL A 403 -0.58 13.04 -15.64
CA VAL A 403 -0.82 13.25 -14.21
C VAL A 403 0.15 14.29 -13.67
N GLN A 404 -0.36 15.07 -12.74
CA GLN A 404 0.41 16.06 -12.01
C GLN A 404 0.57 15.59 -10.58
N PHE A 405 1.81 15.38 -10.13
CA PHE A 405 2.06 15.16 -8.71
C PHE A 405 2.09 16.49 -8.00
N GLN A 406 1.30 16.59 -6.95
CA GLN A 406 1.28 17.75 -6.09
C GLN A 406 1.62 17.34 -4.66
N ALA A 407 2.10 18.28 -3.87
CA ALA A 407 2.30 18.09 -2.46
C ALA A 407 1.87 19.31 -1.64
N ARG A 408 1.49 19.05 -0.40
CA ARG A 408 1.14 20.06 0.60
C ARG A 408 1.52 19.58 1.99
N SER A 409 2.11 20.47 2.77
CA SER A 409 2.54 20.19 4.14
C SER A 409 1.58 20.80 5.15
N PHE A 410 1.46 20.13 6.30
CA PHE A 410 0.55 20.45 7.38
C PHE A 410 1.27 20.32 8.72
N ASP A 411 0.88 21.14 9.69
CA ASP A 411 1.40 21.07 11.05
C ASP A 411 0.78 19.91 11.86
N THR A 412 1.19 19.78 13.12
CA THR A 412 0.68 18.75 14.04
C THR A 412 -0.83 18.85 14.30
N ASN A 413 -1.43 20.01 14.06
CA ASN A 413 -2.87 20.27 14.23
C ASN A 413 -3.62 20.21 12.88
N LEU A 414 -2.99 19.66 11.84
CA LEU A 414 -3.55 19.53 10.49
C LEU A 414 -3.80 20.88 9.79
N ALA A 415 -3.19 21.98 10.27
CA ALA A 415 -3.26 23.27 9.58
C ALA A 415 -2.21 23.32 8.46
N PRO A 416 -2.56 23.81 7.25
CA PRO A 416 -1.61 23.84 6.14
C PRO A 416 -0.46 24.80 6.43
N THR A 417 0.77 24.32 6.29
CA THR A 417 2.01 25.11 6.42
C THR A 417 2.59 25.50 5.07
N SER A 418 2.09 24.88 3.98
CA SER A 418 2.40 25.26 2.61
C SER A 418 1.12 25.40 1.77
N GLU A 419 1.26 26.10 0.64
CA GLU A 419 0.31 25.95 -0.46
C GLU A 419 0.49 24.58 -1.13
N ALA A 420 -0.55 24.13 -1.84
CA ALA A 420 -0.42 23.00 -2.75
C ALA A 420 0.55 23.37 -3.88
N LYS A 421 1.50 22.48 -4.16
CA LYS A 421 2.55 22.74 -5.12
C LYS A 421 2.79 21.55 -6.02
N THR A 422 2.90 21.82 -7.31
CA THR A 422 3.30 20.83 -8.31
C THR A 422 4.75 20.43 -8.14
N LEU A 423 4.96 19.13 -7.92
CA LEU A 423 6.27 18.51 -7.84
C LEU A 423 6.83 18.19 -9.21
N LEU A 424 6.04 17.50 -10.03
CA LEU A 424 6.40 17.10 -11.39
C LEU A 424 5.16 16.82 -12.24
N TYR A 425 5.37 16.87 -13.55
CA TYR A 425 4.42 16.43 -14.56
C TYR A 425 4.90 15.11 -15.13
N SER A 426 3.95 14.24 -15.46
CA SER A 426 4.28 13.06 -16.22
C SER A 426 3.21 12.69 -17.22
N ASP A 427 3.69 12.25 -18.37
CA ASP A 427 2.90 11.97 -19.57
C ASP A 427 2.34 10.55 -19.58
N SER A 428 2.09 9.96 -18.41
CA SER A 428 1.65 8.57 -18.33
C SER A 428 0.58 8.29 -17.28
N TYR A 429 -0.49 7.64 -17.75
CA TYR A 429 -1.65 7.22 -16.96
C TYR A 429 -1.33 6.12 -15.93
N ASN A 430 -0.25 5.36 -16.10
CA ASN A 430 0.02 4.18 -15.26
C ASN A 430 0.74 4.50 -13.93
N GLN A 431 0.73 5.76 -13.50
CA GLN A 431 1.42 6.24 -12.31
C GLN A 431 0.66 6.04 -11.00
N SER A 432 -0.16 4.99 -10.94
CA SER A 432 -0.75 4.51 -9.69
C SER A 432 0.30 4.09 -8.64
N ARG A 433 1.57 3.98 -9.06
CA ARG A 433 2.66 3.36 -8.31
C ARG A 433 3.83 4.31 -8.17
N TYR A 434 3.67 5.26 -7.26
CA TYR A 434 4.76 6.07 -6.72
C TYR A 434 4.91 5.80 -5.22
N SER A 435 6.10 6.12 -4.72
CA SER A 435 6.41 6.07 -3.30
C SER A 435 7.06 7.39 -2.88
N ALA A 436 6.66 7.88 -1.71
CA ALA A 436 7.16 9.12 -1.15
C ALA A 436 7.71 8.84 0.25
N ALA A 437 8.80 9.51 0.61
CA ALA A 437 9.37 9.46 1.95
C ALA A 437 9.88 10.84 2.34
N ARG A 438 9.56 11.29 3.56
CA ARG A 438 10.22 12.44 4.14
C ARG A 438 11.50 11.97 4.84
N LEU A 439 12.61 12.62 4.50
CA LEU A 439 13.92 12.33 5.05
C LEU A 439 14.12 13.10 6.37
N SER A 440 14.99 12.59 7.23
CA SER A 440 15.38 13.18 8.53
C SER A 440 15.94 14.59 8.43
N ASN A 441 16.37 15.02 7.24
CA ASN A 441 16.83 16.37 6.95
C ASN A 441 15.73 17.29 6.38
N GLY A 442 14.45 16.90 6.47
CA GLY A 442 13.30 17.68 6.01
C GLY A 442 13.03 17.60 4.49
N ARG A 443 13.87 16.93 3.71
CA ARG A 443 13.65 16.78 2.27
C ARG A 443 12.60 15.72 1.96
N LEU A 444 11.81 15.94 0.92
CA LEU A 444 10.92 14.93 0.36
C LEU A 444 11.67 14.15 -0.72
N ALA A 445 11.60 12.82 -0.68
CA ALA A 445 12.05 11.96 -1.75
C ALA A 445 10.83 11.33 -2.42
N LEU A 446 10.82 11.31 -3.75
CA LEU A 446 9.75 10.75 -4.55
C LEU A 446 10.33 9.78 -5.57
N ALA A 447 9.94 8.52 -5.47
CA ALA A 447 10.23 7.49 -6.44
C ALA A 447 8.99 7.26 -7.32
N PHE A 448 9.16 7.29 -8.63
CA PHE A 448 8.06 7.16 -9.59
C PHE A 448 8.54 6.46 -10.87
N GLY A 449 7.65 5.70 -11.50
CA GLY A 449 7.89 5.18 -12.85
C GLY A 449 7.59 6.25 -13.90
N ALA A 450 8.39 6.36 -14.95
CA ALA A 450 8.09 7.25 -16.09
C ALA A 450 8.27 6.52 -17.43
N PHE A 451 7.56 7.04 -18.43
CA PHE A 451 7.54 6.54 -19.80
C PHE A 451 8.38 7.47 -20.68
N ASP A 452 9.04 6.91 -21.70
CA ASP A 452 9.87 7.69 -22.64
C ASP A 452 9.11 8.23 -23.87
N GLY A 453 7.77 8.11 -23.87
CA GLY A 453 6.89 8.69 -24.87
C GLY A 453 6.73 7.89 -26.17
N ALA A 454 7.44 6.76 -26.34
CA ALA A 454 7.31 5.91 -27.54
C ALA A 454 6.56 4.59 -27.27
N GLU A 455 6.62 4.03 -26.06
CA GLU A 455 6.10 2.70 -25.76
C GLU A 455 5.06 2.70 -24.62
N GLN A 456 4.11 1.75 -24.65
CA GLN A 456 3.00 1.63 -23.70
C GLN A 456 3.40 1.03 -22.33
N CYS A 457 4.69 0.88 -22.03
CA CYS A 457 5.19 0.33 -20.76
C CYS A 457 6.04 1.36 -20.00
N PRO A 458 5.91 1.51 -18.67
CA PRO A 458 6.83 2.35 -17.91
C PRO A 458 8.22 1.72 -18.00
N LEU A 459 9.19 2.45 -18.53
CA LEU A 459 10.52 1.89 -18.78
C LEU A 459 11.41 2.01 -17.56
N ASP A 460 11.31 3.15 -16.88
CA ASP A 460 12.33 3.59 -15.95
C ASP A 460 11.74 4.04 -14.61
N THR A 461 12.38 3.60 -13.52
CA THR A 461 12.12 4.14 -12.18
C THR A 461 13.06 5.32 -11.95
N TYR A 462 12.48 6.45 -11.55
CA TYR A 462 13.18 7.67 -11.22
C TYR A 462 13.07 8.00 -9.75
N LEU A 463 14.07 8.69 -9.23
CA LEU A 463 14.07 9.32 -7.91
C LEU A 463 14.32 10.82 -8.05
N GLN A 464 13.45 11.62 -7.45
CA GLN A 464 13.61 13.07 -7.33
C GLN A 464 13.59 13.48 -5.85
N LEU A 465 14.51 14.37 -5.46
CA LEU A 465 14.48 15.01 -4.16
C LEU A 465 13.85 16.40 -4.25
N PHE A 466 13.17 16.79 -3.19
CA PHE A 466 12.65 18.14 -2.99
C PHE A 466 13.10 18.66 -1.63
N ASP A 467 13.32 19.97 -1.53
CA ASP A 467 13.63 20.60 -0.25
C ASP A 467 12.39 20.73 0.66
N GLU A 468 12.54 21.40 1.81
CA GLU A 468 11.46 21.64 2.77
C GLU A 468 10.33 22.51 2.20
N ALA A 469 10.63 23.32 1.17
CA ALA A 469 9.65 24.11 0.43
C ALA A 469 9.08 23.35 -0.79
N ASN A 470 9.35 22.04 -0.87
CA ASN A 470 8.98 21.17 -1.99
C ASN A 470 9.53 21.70 -3.33
N GLU A 471 10.67 22.40 -3.35
CA GLU A 471 11.40 22.76 -4.57
C GLU A 471 12.29 21.60 -5.02
N ALA A 472 12.30 21.29 -6.32
CA ALA A 472 13.13 20.22 -6.86
C ALA A 472 14.62 20.50 -6.61
N VAL A 473 15.31 19.52 -6.03
CA VAL A 473 16.74 19.55 -5.78
C VAL A 473 17.42 18.53 -6.68
N CYS A 474 18.27 18.98 -7.59
CA CYS A 474 19.06 18.08 -8.42
C CYS A 474 20.02 17.26 -7.55
N LEU A 475 19.98 15.94 -7.71
CA LEU A 475 21.00 15.04 -7.20
C LEU A 475 22.30 15.34 -7.97
N LYS A 476 23.37 15.75 -7.25
CA LYS A 476 24.67 16.13 -7.84
C LYS A 476 25.77 15.12 -7.62
#